data_AF-A0A957WD73-F1
#
_entry.id   AF-A0A957WD73-F1
#
_cell.length_a   1.000
_cell.length_b   1.000
_cell.length_c   1.000
_cell.angle_alpha   90.00
_cell.angle_beta   90.00
_cell.angle_gamma   90.00
#
_symmetry.space_group_name_H-M   'P 1'
#
loop_
_entity.id
_entity.type
_entity.pdbx_description
1 polymer ?
#
loop_
_entity_poly.entity_id
_entity_poly.type
_entity_poly.pdbx_seq_one_letter_code
_entity_poly.pdbx_strand_id
1 'polypeptide(L)'
;IMAIAKTVIVTSASFRGQDPTSVKKAIDAIAESTPTFVIPDSQQALQLAKSIREDDDVIILTGSAYLIDQALNPDPYLRYLNATQGWREVEEINVDGRVQFKLPGK
;
A
#
# COMPACT_ATOMS: atom_id res chain seq x y z
N ILE A 1 -12.80 13.35 -11.23
CA ILE A 1 -11.34 13.13 -11.23
C ILE A 1 -10.85 12.82 -12.64
N MET A 2 -11.36 11.77 -13.31
CA MET A 2 -10.88 11.39 -14.65
C MET A 2 -10.94 12.51 -15.70
N ALA A 3 -12.01 13.30 -15.72
CA ALA A 3 -12.18 14.41 -16.68
C ALA A 3 -11.14 15.56 -16.53
N ILE A 4 -10.37 15.59 -15.45
CA ILE A 4 -9.36 16.63 -15.17
C ILE A 4 -7.97 16.03 -14.93
N ALA A 5 -7.82 14.71 -15.00
CA ALA A 5 -6.55 14.06 -14.74
C ALA A 5 -5.61 14.21 -15.94
N LYS A 6 -4.42 14.78 -15.73
CA LYS A 6 -3.35 14.84 -16.74
C LYS A 6 -2.75 13.45 -17.03
N THR A 7 -2.72 12.55 -16.04
CA THR A 7 -2.17 11.19 -16.15
C THR A 7 -2.76 10.31 -15.04
N VAL A 8 -2.90 9.01 -15.30
CA VAL A 8 -3.21 8.00 -14.29
C VAL A 8 -2.09 6.95 -14.23
N ILE A 9 -1.68 6.59 -13.02
CA ILE A 9 -0.70 5.51 -12.77
C ILE A 9 -1.37 4.47 -11.89
N VAL A 10 -1.44 3.23 -12.38
CA VAL A 10 -1.99 2.08 -11.69
C VAL A 10 -0.86 1.24 -11.11
N THR A 11 -0.96 0.89 -9.84
CA THR A 11 0.04 0.08 -9.13
C THR A 11 -0.52 -1.27 -8.72
N SER A 12 0.37 -2.21 -8.38
CA SER A 12 -0.03 -3.50 -7.82
C SER A 12 -0.27 -3.38 -6.33
N ALA A 13 -1.26 -4.13 -5.81
CA ALA A 13 -1.41 -4.30 -4.37
C ALA A 13 -0.56 -5.47 -3.87
N SER A 14 0.05 -5.33 -2.68
CA SER A 14 0.67 -6.48 -2.00
C SER A 14 -0.35 -7.44 -1.38
N PHE A 15 -1.58 -6.98 -1.14
CA PHE A 15 -2.60 -7.77 -0.44
C PHE A 15 -3.98 -7.57 -1.06
N ARG A 16 -4.62 -8.69 -1.48
CA ARG A 16 -6.01 -8.77 -1.97
C ARG A 16 -6.42 -7.66 -2.95
N GLY A 17 -5.53 -7.28 -3.87
CA GLY A 17 -5.83 -6.32 -4.94
C GLY A 17 -6.31 -6.98 -6.22
N GLN A 18 -6.78 -6.15 -7.16
CA GLN A 18 -7.06 -6.56 -8.53
C GLN A 18 -5.77 -6.57 -9.36
N ASP A 19 -5.77 -7.34 -10.44
CA ASP A 19 -4.70 -7.28 -11.44
C ASP A 19 -4.62 -5.86 -12.05
N PRO A 20 -3.45 -5.18 -11.99
CA PRO A 20 -3.31 -3.80 -12.43
C PRO A 20 -3.56 -3.63 -13.94
N THR A 21 -3.33 -4.67 -14.75
CA THR A 21 -3.61 -4.63 -16.20
C THR A 21 -5.10 -4.59 -16.47
N SER A 22 -5.88 -5.34 -15.70
CA SER A 22 -7.34 -5.36 -15.76
C SER A 22 -7.93 -4.01 -15.31
N VAL A 23 -7.37 -3.42 -14.25
CA VAL A 23 -7.73 -2.07 -13.79
C VAL A 23 -7.42 -1.03 -14.87
N LYS A 24 -6.23 -1.10 -15.49
CA LYS A 24 -5.85 -0.23 -16.61
C LYS A 24 -6.88 -0.29 -17.74
N LYS A 25 -7.28 -1.49 -18.17
CA LYS A 25 -8.29 -1.67 -19.23
C LYS A 25 -9.63 -1.02 -18.87
N ALA A 26 -10.07 -1.15 -17.62
CA ALA A 26 -11.31 -0.52 -17.15
C ALA A 26 -11.19 1.02 -17.14
N ILE A 27 -10.02 1.55 -16.79
CA ILE A 27 -9.75 2.99 -16.81
C ILE A 27 -9.68 3.50 -18.26
N ASP A 28 -8.97 2.80 -19.15
CA ASP A 28 -8.86 3.17 -20.57
C ASP A 28 -10.24 3.25 -21.24
N ALA A 29 -11.20 2.42 -20.81
CA ALA A 29 -12.57 2.44 -21.34
C ALA A 29 -13.37 3.71 -20.97
N ILE A 30 -12.94 4.45 -19.94
CA ILE A 30 -13.58 5.69 -19.47
C ILE A 30 -12.68 6.93 -19.62
N ALA A 31 -11.38 6.73 -19.86
CA ALA A 31 -10.37 7.75 -20.01
C ALA A 31 -10.16 8.04 -21.50
N GLU A 32 -11.00 8.88 -22.09
CA GLU A 32 -10.99 9.13 -23.54
C GLU A 32 -9.63 9.63 -24.07
N SER A 33 -8.87 10.38 -23.26
CA SER A 33 -7.58 10.95 -23.68
C SER A 33 -6.52 11.00 -22.57
N THR A 34 -6.85 10.58 -21.34
CA THR A 34 -5.89 10.59 -20.24
C THR A 34 -4.93 9.40 -20.35
N PRO A 35 -3.61 9.62 -20.49
CA PRO A 35 -2.65 8.54 -20.53
C PRO A 35 -2.65 7.77 -19.20
N THR A 36 -2.74 6.44 -19.32
CA THR A 36 -2.77 5.52 -18.17
C THR A 36 -1.59 4.56 -18.25
N PHE A 37 -0.77 4.52 -17.19
CA PHE A 37 0.41 3.66 -17.07
C PHE A 37 0.20 2.61 -15.98
N VAL A 38 0.86 1.46 -16.14
CA VAL A 38 0.95 0.44 -15.07
C VAL A 38 2.39 0.41 -14.57
N ILE A 39 2.58 0.72 -13.29
CA ILE A 39 3.86 0.64 -12.60
C ILE A 39 3.63 -0.20 -11.34
N PRO A 40 3.99 -1.49 -11.36
CA PRO A 40 3.66 -2.41 -10.27
C PRO A 40 4.17 -1.96 -8.90
N ASP A 41 5.38 -1.40 -8.85
CA ASP A 41 5.98 -0.89 -7.63
C ASP A 41 5.42 0.49 -7.27
N SER A 42 4.74 0.56 -6.11
CA SER A 42 4.05 1.77 -5.68
C SER A 42 4.98 2.94 -5.34
N GLN A 43 6.23 2.66 -4.95
CA GLN A 43 7.20 3.72 -4.67
C GLN A 43 7.77 4.30 -5.95
N GLN A 44 8.12 3.44 -6.92
CA GLN A 44 8.55 3.87 -8.25
C GLN A 44 7.44 4.66 -8.96
N ALA A 45 6.18 4.22 -8.83
CA ALA A 45 5.03 4.95 -9.35
C ALA A 45 4.92 6.36 -8.76
N LEU A 46 5.06 6.50 -7.44
CA LEU A 46 5.06 7.80 -6.77
C LEU A 46 6.27 8.67 -7.16
N GLN A 47 7.45 8.07 -7.33
CA GLN A 47 8.63 8.80 -7.78
C GLN A 47 8.45 9.32 -9.21
N LEU A 48 7.92 8.51 -10.13
CA LEU A 48 7.59 8.96 -11.47
C LEU A 48 6.55 10.09 -11.43
N ALA A 49 5.47 9.91 -10.65
CA ALA A 49 4.44 10.92 -10.50
C ALA A 49 5.04 12.25 -10.04
N LYS A 50 5.97 12.23 -9.08
CA LYS A 50 6.68 13.42 -8.61
C LYS A 50 7.61 14.02 -9.66
N SER A 51 8.28 13.20 -10.49
CA SER A 51 9.23 13.69 -11.49
C SER A 51 8.55 14.34 -12.71
N ILE A 52 7.33 13.92 -13.04
CA ILE A 52 6.56 14.47 -14.17
C ILE A 52 5.60 15.59 -13.77
N ARG A 53 5.49 15.88 -12.48
CA ARG A 53 4.57 16.88 -11.91
C ARG A 53 5.10 18.29 -12.16
N GLU A 54 4.24 19.18 -12.65
CA GLU A 54 4.51 20.62 -12.74
C GLU A 54 4.24 21.32 -11.39
N ASP A 55 4.67 22.58 -11.21
CA ASP A 55 4.61 23.25 -9.90
C ASP A 55 3.18 23.43 -9.35
N ASP A 56 2.17 23.50 -10.22
CA ASP A 56 0.75 23.67 -9.90
C ASP A 56 -0.03 22.34 -9.85
N ASP A 57 0.61 21.23 -10.18
CA ASP A 57 -0.05 19.92 -10.21
C ASP A 57 -0.20 19.30 -8.83
N VAL A 58 -1.31 18.58 -8.66
CA VAL A 58 -1.62 17.83 -7.45
C VAL A 58 -1.51 16.33 -7.73
N ILE A 59 -0.74 15.62 -6.91
CA ILE A 59 -0.72 14.15 -6.91
C ILE A 59 -1.81 13.66 -5.98
N ILE A 60 -2.77 12.92 -6.53
CA ILE A 60 -3.81 12.23 -5.76
C ILE A 60 -3.40 10.77 -5.62
N LEU A 61 -3.09 10.35 -4.40
CA LEU A 61 -2.91 8.95 -4.03
C LEU A 61 -4.25 8.41 -3.53
N THR A 62 -4.77 7.37 -4.18
CA THR A 62 -6.05 6.75 -3.82
C THR A 62 -5.96 5.23 -3.84
N GLY A 63 -6.73 4.57 -2.99
CA GLY A 63 -6.69 3.13 -2.77
C GLY A 63 -7.05 2.78 -1.33
N SER A 64 -6.76 1.54 -0.93
CA SER A 64 -6.86 1.11 0.47
C SER A 64 -5.76 1.75 1.32
N ALA A 65 -5.96 1.78 2.64
CA ALA A 65 -4.93 2.25 3.58
C ALA A 65 -3.59 1.50 3.39
N TYR A 66 -3.65 0.19 3.09
CA TYR A 66 -2.47 -0.62 2.80
C TYR A 66 -1.74 -0.15 1.54
N LEU A 67 -2.46 0.16 0.45
CA LEU A 67 -1.86 0.66 -0.79
C LEU A 67 -1.17 2.01 -0.59
N ILE A 68 -1.79 2.90 0.18
CA ILE A 68 -1.22 4.22 0.48
C ILE A 68 0.04 4.06 1.34
N ASP A 69 0.03 3.19 2.34
CA ASP A 69 1.20 2.86 3.15
C ASP A 69 2.33 2.26 2.31
N GLN A 70 2.01 1.41 1.33
CA GLN A 70 3.02 0.84 0.42
C GLN A 70 3.79 1.90 -0.38
N ALA A 71 3.13 3.00 -0.77
CA ALA A 71 3.76 4.08 -1.52
C ALA A 71 4.59 5.02 -0.64
N LEU A 72 4.11 5.30 0.58
CA LEU A 72 4.64 6.37 1.43
C LEU A 72 5.61 5.89 2.50
N ASN A 73 5.46 4.65 2.99
CA ASN A 73 6.25 4.16 4.10
C ASN A 73 7.66 3.75 3.61
N PRO A 74 8.73 4.39 4.13
CA PRO A 74 10.09 4.08 3.70
C PRO A 74 10.59 2.74 4.27
N ASP A 75 9.98 2.22 5.33
CA ASP A 75 10.40 0.99 5.99
C ASP A 75 9.75 -0.25 5.34
N PRO A 76 10.54 -1.12 4.69
CA PRO A 76 10.02 -2.31 4.02
C PRO A 76 9.37 -3.32 4.98
N TYR A 77 9.85 -3.40 6.23
CA TYR A 77 9.33 -4.32 7.24
C TYR A 77 7.97 -3.85 7.76
N LEU A 78 7.83 -2.56 8.05
CA LEU A 78 6.54 -2.00 8.48
C LEU A 78 5.47 -2.12 7.40
N ARG A 79 5.81 -1.92 6.12
CA ARG A 79 4.87 -2.17 5.01
C ARG A 79 4.37 -3.61 4.97
N TYR A 80 5.28 -4.56 5.14
CA TYR A 80 4.95 -5.97 5.15
C TYR A 80 4.02 -6.32 6.31
N LEU A 81 4.36 -5.86 7.53
CA LEU A 81 3.51 -6.05 8.70
C LEU A 81 2.13 -5.42 8.49
N ASN A 82 2.07 -4.16 8.07
CA ASN A 82 0.80 -3.47 7.84
C ASN A 82 -0.09 -4.19 6.82
N ALA A 83 0.47 -4.82 5.79
CA ALA A 83 -0.29 -5.59 4.80
C ALA A 83 -0.60 -7.04 5.21
N THR A 84 -0.05 -7.54 6.31
CA THR A 84 -0.24 -8.91 6.80
C THR A 84 -1.41 -8.96 7.79
N GLN A 85 -2.30 -9.95 7.65
CA GLN A 85 -3.37 -10.16 8.63
C GLN A 85 -2.83 -10.87 9.88
N GLY A 86 -3.30 -10.49 11.07
CA GLY A 86 -3.05 -11.25 12.30
C GLY A 86 -1.72 -10.99 13.02
N TRP A 87 -0.81 -10.16 12.51
CA TRP A 87 0.47 -9.92 13.22
C TRP A 87 0.31 -9.18 14.55
N ARG A 88 -0.81 -8.45 14.74
CA ARG A 88 -1.19 -7.82 16.01
C ARG A 88 -2.08 -8.72 16.87
N GLU A 89 -2.51 -9.86 16.34
CA GLU A 89 -3.32 -10.82 17.08
C GLU A 89 -2.37 -11.61 17.98
N VAL A 90 -2.48 -11.40 19.29
CA VAL A 90 -1.76 -12.20 20.27
C VAL A 90 -2.51 -13.51 20.40
N GLU A 91 -1.91 -14.60 19.95
CA GLU A 91 -2.44 -15.93 20.21
C GLU A 91 -2.20 -16.24 21.69
N GLU A 92 -3.27 -16.21 22.50
CA GLU A 92 -3.21 -16.63 23.90
C GLU A 92 -2.98 -18.14 23.96
N ILE A 93 -1.71 -18.53 24.15
CA ILE A 93 -1.37 -19.92 24.40
C ILE A 93 -1.61 -20.19 25.89
N ASN A 94 -2.70 -20.90 26.19
CA ASN A 94 -2.93 -21.42 27.53
C ASN A 94 -1.94 -22.56 27.80
N VAL A 95 -0.98 -22.31 28.68
CA VAL A 95 -0.02 -23.31 29.14
C VAL A 95 -0.36 -23.69 30.57
N ASP A 96 -0.88 -24.90 30.77
CA ASP A 96 -1.07 -25.48 32.10
C ASP A 96 0.29 -25.87 32.71
N GLY A 97 0.64 -25.28 33.83
CA GLY A 97 1.91 -25.55 34.49
C GLY A 97 2.09 -24.86 35.83
N ARG A 98 3.13 -25.26 36.57
CA ARG A 98 3.58 -24.56 37.78
C ARG A 98 4.79 -23.71 37.43
N VAL A 99 4.67 -22.40 37.66
CA VAL A 99 5.83 -21.50 37.57
C VAL A 99 6.38 -21.26 38.97
N GLN A 100 7.68 -21.49 39.14
CA GLN A 100 8.36 -21.35 40.43
C GLN A 100 9.49 -20.33 40.29
N PHE A 101 9.45 -19.27 41.10
CA PHE A 101 10.48 -18.22 41.10
C PHE A 101 11.07 -18.07 42.50
N LYS A 102 12.37 -17.80 42.59
CA LYS A 102 13.03 -17.41 43.83
C LYS A 102 13.10 -15.89 43.88
N LEU A 103 12.48 -15.30 44.89
CA LEU A 103 12.62 -13.87 45.17
C LEU A 103 13.80 -13.65 46.13
N PRO A 104 14.63 -12.62 45.92
CA PRO A 104 15.66 -12.25 46.89
C PRO A 104 15.01 -11.81 48.21
N GLY A 105 15.44 -12.41 49.31
CA GLY A 105 15.08 -11.98 50.66
C GLY A 105 15.84 -10.71 51.05
N LYS A 106 15.23 -9.88 51.90
CA LYS A 106 15.87 -8.70 52.50
C LYS A 106 17.02 -9.09 53.41
#